data_AF-A0A3T0QHL3-F1
#
_entry.id   AF-A0A3T0QHL3-F1
#
_cell.length_a   1.000
_cell.length_b   1.000
_cell.length_c   1.000
_cell.angle_alpha   90.00
_cell.angle_beta   90.00
_cell.angle_gamma   90.00
#
_symmetry.space_group_name_H-M   'P 1'
#
loop_
_entity.id
_entity.type
_entity.pdbx_description
1 polymer ?
#
loop_
_entity_poly.entity_id
_entity_poly.type
_entity_poly.pdbx_seq_one_letter_code
_entity_poly.pdbx_strand_id
1 'polypeptide(L)'
;SPSLQAAWYLYGEQVRGVAYVQFGIDMNGQKRRITSMKQLNNLNGGKVSLTMEEIKNVYPNTSSLLGYSVYVKASVMTSSGSDLVEAEKSGIKIVMSHYVLSIRDTPKYFKPGLPLGIVVTVSNQDGSPAPNIPVKLNFLQKPIKTHRGTIRVSVNMPDEDENQMLKVETALPGVNAENQAVQEMTLEPYLGFNGYSKNYLHISVGNKQVAVGSSLNIKLTIKTALPEHRKLVKQLTYVVMNKGKIITASRVDVCQTDTNIPLLVTTEMLPSFRLVAYYILPWQLHAEVVADSVFVDVENQCVGSQDRCSRWPSQATIECPTAVAKYSSLYRTHWPDSNNECFTLEATGYALLALIKGGHVNEAMAPFRWLNERRDNGGGYGSTQ
;
A
#
# COMPACT_ATOMS: atom_id res chain seq x y z
N SER A 1 9.60 -6.13 25.49
CA SER A 1 9.81 -7.32 26.32
C SER A 1 8.82 -8.40 25.92
N PRO A 2 9.25 -9.53 25.35
CA PRO A 2 8.35 -10.66 25.14
C PRO A 2 7.96 -11.24 26.51
N SER A 3 6.69 -11.11 26.89
CA SER A 3 6.13 -11.74 28.09
C SER A 3 5.58 -13.12 27.74
N LEU A 4 5.93 -14.14 28.51
CA LEU A 4 5.30 -15.45 28.41
C LEU A 4 3.85 -15.30 28.89
N GLN A 5 2.88 -15.33 27.97
CA GLN A 5 1.47 -15.17 28.27
C GLN A 5 0.88 -16.50 28.81
N ALA A 6 1.38 -16.92 29.98
CA ALA A 6 0.85 -18.02 30.79
C ALA A 6 0.72 -19.43 30.14
N ALA A 7 0.53 -20.46 30.96
CA ALA A 7 0.25 -21.82 30.50
C ALA A 7 -1.03 -22.35 31.16
N TRP A 8 -1.96 -22.82 30.33
CA TRP A 8 -3.28 -23.29 30.73
C TRP A 8 -3.57 -24.66 30.10
N TYR A 9 -4.27 -25.52 30.83
CA TYR A 9 -4.85 -26.72 30.26
C TYR A 9 -6.02 -26.37 29.34
N LEU A 10 -6.34 -27.25 28.40
CA LEU A 10 -7.46 -27.06 27.45
C LEU A 10 -8.82 -26.93 28.16
N TYR A 11 -8.95 -27.47 29.37
CA TYR A 11 -10.15 -27.36 30.20
C TYR A 11 -10.16 -26.11 31.12
N GLY A 12 -9.20 -25.19 30.96
CA GLY A 12 -9.21 -23.87 31.59
C GLY A 12 -8.47 -23.75 32.93
N GLU A 13 -7.88 -24.83 33.45
CA GLU A 13 -7.08 -24.77 34.69
C GLU A 13 -5.63 -24.36 34.44
N GLN A 14 -5.00 -23.77 35.45
CA GLN A 14 -3.62 -23.32 35.37
C GLN A 14 -2.65 -24.51 35.39
N VAL A 15 -1.67 -24.52 34.49
CA VAL A 15 -0.62 -25.56 34.48
C VAL A 15 0.30 -25.39 35.67
N ARG A 16 0.58 -26.50 36.38
CA ARG A 16 1.61 -26.59 37.41
C ARG A 16 2.84 -27.28 36.83
N GLY A 17 3.99 -26.62 36.92
CA GLY A 17 5.20 -27.11 36.27
C GLY A 17 6.30 -26.07 36.21
N VAL A 18 7.24 -26.30 35.29
CA VAL A 18 8.43 -25.45 35.07
C VAL A 18 8.53 -25.14 33.58
N ALA A 19 8.85 -23.89 33.24
CA ALA A 19 9.16 -23.48 31.88
C ALA A 19 10.66 -23.27 31.70
N TYR A 20 11.17 -23.71 30.56
CA TYR A 20 12.53 -23.50 30.10
C TYR A 20 12.50 -22.61 28.86
N VAL A 21 13.13 -21.44 28.95
CA VAL A 21 13.11 -20.43 27.90
C VAL A 21 14.50 -20.23 27.33
N GLN A 22 14.57 -20.18 26.01
CA GLN A 22 15.79 -19.92 25.26
C GLN A 22 15.56 -18.80 24.24
N PHE A 23 16.51 -17.87 24.17
CA PHE A 23 16.55 -16.82 23.15
C PHE A 23 17.61 -17.11 22.10
N GLY A 24 17.32 -16.72 20.87
CA GLY A 24 18.29 -16.73 19.78
C GLY A 24 17.96 -15.73 18.67
N ILE A 25 18.82 -15.68 17.66
CA ILE A 25 18.63 -14.90 16.44
C ILE A 25 18.31 -15.85 15.30
N ASP A 26 17.28 -15.50 14.54
CA ASP A 26 16.91 -16.12 13.28
C ASP A 26 17.52 -15.29 12.14
N MET A 27 18.53 -15.87 11.50
CA MET A 27 19.23 -15.32 10.34
C MET A 27 18.71 -16.00 9.08
N ASN A 28 17.56 -15.54 8.58
CA ASN A 28 16.93 -16.04 7.36
C ASN A 28 16.68 -17.56 7.35
N GLY A 29 16.14 -18.09 8.45
CA GLY A 29 15.85 -19.51 8.65
C GLY A 29 16.95 -20.25 9.42
N GLN A 30 18.16 -19.69 9.52
CA GLN A 30 19.22 -20.23 10.36
C GLN A 30 19.12 -19.69 11.79
N LYS A 31 18.67 -20.54 12.72
CA LYS A 31 18.48 -20.17 14.12
C LYS A 31 19.76 -20.39 14.92
N ARG A 32 20.31 -19.32 15.47
CA ARG A 32 21.47 -19.35 16.37
C ARG A 32 21.09 -18.94 17.78
N ARG A 33 21.33 -19.84 18.73
CA ARG A 33 21.13 -19.60 20.15
C ARG A 33 22.11 -18.55 20.68
N ILE A 34 21.63 -17.65 21.54
CA ILE A 34 22.46 -16.63 22.22
C ILE A 34 22.60 -16.93 23.72
N THR A 35 21.51 -17.33 24.37
CA THR A 35 21.45 -17.42 25.84
C THR A 35 21.53 -18.85 26.36
N SER A 36 22.05 -19.02 27.57
CA SER A 36 21.81 -20.23 28.35
C SER A 36 20.31 -20.39 28.63
N MET A 37 19.88 -21.61 28.93
CA MET A 37 18.47 -21.91 29.14
C MET A 37 18.03 -21.29 30.47
N LYS A 38 17.00 -20.46 30.44
CA LYS A 38 16.48 -19.75 31.61
C LYS A 38 15.26 -20.49 32.16
N GLN A 39 15.27 -20.81 33.45
CA GLN A 39 14.18 -21.52 34.11
C GLN A 39 13.17 -20.54 34.72
N LEU A 40 11.88 -20.83 34.58
CA LEU A 40 10.79 -20.06 35.14
C LEU A 40 9.78 -20.98 35.83
N ASN A 41 9.57 -20.77 37.13
CA ASN A 41 8.63 -21.57 37.93
C ASN A 41 7.22 -20.95 37.95
N ASN A 42 7.09 -19.64 37.72
CA ASN A 42 5.78 -18.99 37.65
C ASN A 42 5.22 -19.03 36.22
N LEU A 43 4.31 -19.98 35.98
CA LEU A 43 3.61 -20.15 34.70
C LEU A 43 2.36 -19.25 34.55
N ASN A 44 2.11 -18.35 35.50
CA ASN A 44 1.02 -17.38 35.46
C ASN A 44 1.57 -15.95 35.35
N GLY A 45 1.97 -15.58 34.13
CA GLY A 45 2.46 -14.23 33.83
C GLY A 45 3.91 -13.95 34.24
N GLY A 46 4.71 -14.98 34.54
CA GLY A 46 6.14 -14.83 34.76
C GLY A 46 6.86 -14.23 33.54
N LYS A 47 7.92 -13.45 33.78
CA LYS A 47 8.67 -12.75 32.74
C LYS A 47 10.09 -13.26 32.67
N VAL A 48 10.57 -13.51 31.46
CA VAL A 48 11.98 -13.80 31.17
C VAL A 48 12.48 -12.72 30.21
N SER A 49 13.65 -12.16 30.48
CA SER A 49 14.27 -11.11 29.67
C SER A 49 15.51 -11.63 28.94
N LEU A 50 15.77 -11.05 27.77
CA LEU A 50 17.05 -11.10 27.08
C LEU A 50 17.71 -9.72 27.27
N THR A 51 18.91 -9.67 27.82
CA THR A 51 19.60 -8.40 28.06
C THR A 51 20.48 -8.01 26.87
N MET A 52 20.77 -6.71 26.75
CA MET A 52 21.66 -6.22 25.70
C MET A 52 23.10 -6.72 25.90
N GLU A 53 23.51 -6.99 27.14
CA GLU A 53 24.81 -7.57 27.46
C GLU A 53 24.94 -9.01 26.93
N GLU A 54 23.91 -9.84 27.11
CA GLU A 54 23.89 -11.20 26.55
C GLU A 54 24.00 -11.20 25.01
N ILE A 55 23.36 -10.23 24.35
CA ILE A 55 23.48 -10.05 22.91
C ILE A 55 24.90 -9.63 22.52
N LYS A 56 25.46 -8.62 23.20
CA LYS A 56 26.80 -8.08 22.92
C LYS A 56 27.92 -9.09 23.18
N ASN A 57 27.75 -9.99 24.14
CA ASN A 57 28.72 -11.05 24.43
C ASN A 57 28.89 -12.03 23.25
N VAL A 58 27.82 -12.28 22.49
CA VAL A 58 27.87 -13.15 21.30
C VAL A 58 28.11 -12.35 20.02
N TYR A 59 27.57 -11.13 19.95
CA TYR A 59 27.66 -10.23 18.81
C TYR A 59 28.12 -8.84 19.27
N PRO A 60 29.45 -8.62 19.42
CA PRO A 60 29.97 -7.32 19.86
C PRO A 60 29.57 -6.16 18.95
N ASN A 61 29.48 -6.40 17.63
CA ASN A 61 28.93 -5.47 16.67
C ASN A 61 27.44 -5.75 16.42
N THR A 62 26.56 -5.04 17.13
CA THR A 62 25.10 -5.24 17.04
C THR A 62 24.51 -4.77 15.71
N SER A 63 25.20 -3.90 14.96
CA SER A 63 24.73 -3.46 13.64
C SER A 63 24.70 -4.60 12.61
N SER A 64 25.49 -5.65 12.81
CA SER A 64 25.44 -6.88 12.01
C SER A 64 24.12 -7.65 12.14
N LEU A 65 23.33 -7.32 13.16
CA LEU A 65 22.06 -7.98 13.45
C LEU A 65 20.85 -7.31 12.80
N LEU A 66 21.03 -6.14 12.18
CA LEU A 66 19.95 -5.39 11.55
C LEU A 66 19.28 -6.21 10.44
N GLY A 67 17.95 -6.24 10.44
CA GLY A 67 17.12 -6.98 9.49
C GLY A 67 16.82 -8.43 9.91
N TYR A 68 17.62 -9.02 10.80
CA TYR A 68 17.33 -10.31 11.41
C TYR A 68 16.27 -10.21 12.49
N SER A 69 15.85 -11.36 13.00
CA SER A 69 14.78 -11.43 14.01
C SER A 69 15.25 -12.16 15.26
N VAL A 70 14.85 -11.69 16.42
CA VAL A 70 14.93 -12.47 17.66
C VAL A 70 13.82 -13.53 17.63
N TYR A 71 14.17 -14.73 18.05
CA TYR A 71 13.18 -15.76 18.36
C TYR A 71 13.30 -16.17 19.83
N VAL A 72 12.18 -16.61 20.40
CA VAL A 72 12.06 -17.11 21.76
C VAL A 72 11.41 -18.48 21.69
N LYS A 73 12.10 -19.50 22.18
CA LYS A 73 11.55 -20.85 22.33
C LYS A 73 11.31 -21.13 23.80
N ALA A 74 10.10 -21.57 24.15
CA ALA A 74 9.72 -21.93 25.50
C ALA A 74 9.23 -23.38 25.52
N SER A 75 9.76 -24.18 26.44
CA SER A 75 9.38 -25.57 26.67
C SER A 75 8.82 -25.70 28.09
N VAL A 76 7.54 -26.02 28.24
CA VAL A 76 6.84 -26.10 29.51
C VAL A 76 6.65 -27.57 29.89
N MET A 77 7.19 -27.97 31.03
CA MET A 77 7.08 -29.31 31.58
C MET A 77 6.15 -29.31 32.79
N THR A 78 5.19 -30.22 32.80
CA THR A 78 4.29 -30.43 33.95
C THR A 78 5.04 -30.92 35.19
N SER A 79 4.53 -30.64 36.39
CA SER A 79 5.16 -31.08 37.65
C SER A 79 5.19 -32.59 37.82
N SER A 80 4.29 -33.33 37.16
CA SER A 80 4.30 -34.79 37.06
C SER A 80 5.43 -35.31 36.15
N GLY A 81 6.00 -34.46 35.30
CA GLY A 81 6.94 -34.86 34.26
C GLY A 81 6.30 -35.65 33.11
N SER A 82 4.96 -35.75 33.07
CA SER A 82 4.22 -36.52 32.05
C SER A 82 4.25 -35.84 30.69
N ASP A 83 4.05 -34.52 30.69
CA ASP A 83 3.84 -33.74 29.48
C ASP A 83 4.84 -32.60 29.35
N LEU A 84 5.32 -32.42 28.12
CA LEU A 84 6.19 -31.34 27.67
C LEU A 84 5.55 -30.67 26.44
N VAL A 85 5.34 -29.36 26.50
CA VAL A 85 4.81 -28.57 25.38
C VAL A 85 5.82 -27.49 24.99
N GLU A 86 6.08 -27.35 23.69
CA GLU A 86 6.96 -26.31 23.16
C GLU A 86 6.17 -25.27 22.38
N ALA A 87 6.52 -24.00 22.58
CA ALA A 87 6.02 -22.89 21.81
C ALA A 87 7.18 -22.00 21.38
N GLU A 88 7.10 -21.45 20.17
CA GLU A 88 8.10 -20.52 19.66
C GLU A 88 7.44 -19.23 19.19
N LYS A 89 7.99 -18.10 19.60
CA LYS A 89 7.70 -16.80 19.03
C LYS A 89 8.89 -16.34 18.20
N SER A 90 8.71 -16.28 16.89
CA SER A 90 9.67 -15.73 15.92
C SER A 90 9.17 -14.40 15.34
N GLY A 91 10.00 -13.77 14.51
CA GLY A 91 9.63 -12.55 13.77
C GLY A 91 9.79 -11.23 14.54
N ILE A 92 10.45 -11.22 15.71
CA ILE A 92 10.74 -9.99 16.45
C ILE A 92 11.93 -9.28 15.79
N LYS A 93 11.66 -8.40 14.84
CA LYS A 93 12.69 -7.75 14.01
C LYS A 93 13.66 -6.88 14.81
N ILE A 94 14.95 -6.97 14.47
CA ILE A 94 16.02 -6.09 14.95
C ILE A 94 16.16 -4.95 13.94
N VAL A 95 15.84 -3.73 14.37
CA VAL A 95 15.67 -2.56 13.51
C VAL A 95 16.26 -1.32 14.16
N MET A 96 16.65 -0.34 13.33
CA MET A 96 17.10 0.97 13.80
C MET A 96 15.95 1.84 14.31
N SER A 97 14.81 1.80 13.61
CA SER A 97 13.61 2.54 14.00
C SER A 97 12.44 1.62 14.31
N HIS A 98 11.61 2.02 15.27
CA HIS A 98 10.42 1.27 15.68
C HIS A 98 9.31 1.30 14.62
N TYR A 99 9.29 2.35 13.79
CA TYR A 99 8.25 2.58 12.80
C TYR A 99 8.81 2.52 11.38
N VAL A 100 7.92 2.28 10.43
CA VAL A 100 8.19 2.35 9.00
C VAL A 100 7.33 3.46 8.42
N LEU A 101 7.98 4.37 7.69
CA LEU A 101 7.31 5.39 6.90
C LEU A 101 7.30 4.96 5.44
N SER A 102 6.18 5.16 4.76
CA SER A 102 6.09 4.95 3.32
C SER A 102 5.29 6.07 2.69
N ILE A 103 5.81 6.62 1.60
CA ILE A 103 5.13 7.63 0.79
C ILE A 103 4.47 6.86 -0.35
N ARG A 104 3.14 6.75 -0.30
CA ARG A 104 2.33 6.04 -1.31
C ARG A 104 1.35 7.02 -1.92
N ASP A 105 0.85 6.74 -3.11
CA ASP A 105 -0.22 7.51 -3.77
C ASP A 105 0.01 9.04 -3.86
N THR A 106 1.26 9.45 -3.73
CA THR A 106 1.73 10.82 -3.85
C THR A 106 2.27 10.99 -5.27
N PRO A 107 1.79 11.97 -6.06
CA PRO A 107 2.32 12.22 -7.39
C PRO A 107 3.82 12.47 -7.36
N LYS A 108 4.55 11.86 -8.29
CA LYS A 108 5.98 12.15 -8.51
C LYS A 108 6.22 13.56 -9.02
N TYR A 109 5.24 14.11 -9.74
CA TYR A 109 5.31 15.42 -10.36
C TYR A 109 4.50 16.43 -9.56
N PHE A 110 5.08 17.62 -9.33
CA PHE A 110 4.39 18.75 -8.73
C PHE A 110 4.25 19.90 -9.73
N LYS A 111 3.28 20.78 -9.52
CA LYS A 111 3.12 21.99 -10.35
C LYS A 111 3.67 23.19 -9.58
N PRO A 112 4.70 23.87 -10.10
CA PRO A 112 5.29 25.04 -9.45
C PRO A 112 4.25 26.08 -9.00
N GLY A 113 4.30 26.43 -7.71
CA GLY A 113 3.40 27.39 -7.07
C GLY A 113 1.95 26.92 -6.89
N LEU A 114 1.67 25.62 -7.07
CA LEU A 114 0.36 25.01 -6.79
C LEU A 114 0.50 23.95 -5.67
N PRO A 115 -0.59 23.67 -4.94
CA PRO A 115 -0.55 22.69 -3.87
C PRO A 115 -0.33 21.26 -4.40
N LEU A 116 0.41 20.47 -3.63
CA LEU A 116 0.60 19.04 -3.84
C LEU A 116 0.01 18.25 -2.67
N GLY A 117 -0.84 17.27 -2.99
CA GLY A 117 -1.35 16.32 -2.02
C GLY A 117 -0.33 15.20 -1.74
N ILE A 118 0.13 15.12 -0.50
CA ILE A 118 1.05 14.10 0.01
C ILE A 118 0.29 13.11 0.87
N VAL A 119 0.58 11.82 0.66
CA VAL A 119 0.06 10.71 1.46
C VAL A 119 1.21 9.91 2.06
N VAL A 120 1.25 9.87 3.38
CA VAL A 120 2.25 9.12 4.16
C VAL A 120 1.53 8.06 4.98
N THR A 121 2.01 6.82 4.92
CA THR A 121 1.59 5.76 5.82
C THR A 121 2.63 5.56 6.91
N VAL A 122 2.16 5.39 8.14
CA VAL A 122 2.97 5.11 9.32
C VAL A 122 2.54 3.74 9.85
N SER A 123 3.47 2.79 9.88
CA SER A 123 3.22 1.43 10.35
C SER A 123 4.28 0.98 11.34
N ASN A 124 3.97 -0.07 12.08
CA ASN A 124 4.95 -0.87 12.80
C ASN A 124 5.75 -1.73 11.80
N GLN A 125 6.80 -2.37 12.28
CA GLN A 125 7.65 -3.27 11.47
C GLN A 125 6.92 -4.52 10.96
N ASP A 126 5.79 -4.89 11.55
CA ASP A 126 4.92 -5.98 11.10
C ASP A 126 3.88 -5.53 10.04
N GLY A 127 3.88 -4.25 9.67
CA GLY A 127 2.95 -3.65 8.72
C GLY A 127 1.63 -3.16 9.33
N SER A 128 1.38 -3.36 10.63
CA SER A 128 0.16 -2.84 11.25
C SER A 128 0.20 -1.31 11.31
N PRO A 129 -0.93 -0.60 11.12
CA PRO A 129 -0.95 0.87 11.19
C PRO A 129 -0.57 1.37 12.58
N ALA A 130 0.26 2.42 12.64
CA ALA A 130 0.69 3.06 13.87
C ALA A 130 0.02 4.45 13.99
N PRO A 131 -1.05 4.58 14.78
CA PRO A 131 -1.79 5.85 14.91
C PRO A 131 -1.06 6.83 15.83
N ASN A 132 -1.30 8.12 15.59
CA ASN A 132 -0.89 9.25 16.44
C ASN A 132 0.62 9.33 16.75
N ILE A 133 1.45 8.88 15.82
CA ILE A 133 2.90 9.06 15.88
C ILE A 133 3.23 10.43 15.32
N PRO A 134 3.96 11.31 16.05
CA PRO A 134 4.37 12.60 15.50
C PRO A 134 5.23 12.41 14.24
N VAL A 135 4.80 12.97 13.11
CA VAL A 135 5.52 12.94 11.84
C VAL A 135 5.77 14.37 11.37
N LYS A 136 7.02 14.68 11.03
CA LYS A 136 7.47 15.96 10.50
C LYS A 136 7.72 15.82 9.00
N LEU A 137 7.19 16.76 8.23
CA LEU A 137 7.46 16.93 6.81
C LEU A 137 8.26 18.23 6.67
N ASN A 138 9.29 18.23 5.83
CA ASN A 138 10.12 19.43 5.61
C ASN A 138 9.34 20.63 5.05
N PHE A 139 8.23 20.41 4.34
CA PHE A 139 7.35 21.49 3.84
C PHE A 139 6.36 22.03 4.88
N LEU A 140 6.34 21.48 6.10
CA LEU A 140 5.42 21.89 7.16
C LEU A 140 6.20 22.40 8.37
N GLN A 141 5.73 23.51 8.95
CA GLN A 141 6.36 24.08 10.15
C GLN A 141 6.15 23.22 11.41
N LYS A 142 5.01 22.54 11.50
CA LYS A 142 4.60 21.77 12.69
C LYS A 142 4.47 20.29 12.36
N PRO A 143 4.92 19.38 13.24
CA PRO A 143 4.66 17.95 13.10
C PRO A 143 3.16 17.64 13.19
N ILE A 144 2.73 16.66 12.41
CA ILE A 144 1.39 16.09 12.45
C ILE A 144 1.35 15.03 13.54
N LYS A 145 0.46 15.18 14.52
CA LYS A 145 0.36 14.29 15.69
C LYS A 145 -0.88 13.41 15.70
N THR A 146 -1.92 13.75 14.92
CA THR A 146 -3.22 13.08 14.96
C THR A 146 -3.50 12.42 13.62
N HIS A 147 -3.50 11.09 13.58
CA HIS A 147 -3.78 10.30 12.39
C HIS A 147 -4.00 8.82 12.76
N ARG A 148 -4.62 8.04 11.86
CA ARG A 148 -4.91 6.60 12.07
C ARG A 148 -3.92 5.66 11.37
N GLY A 149 -2.65 6.06 11.30
CA GLY A 149 -1.62 5.36 10.49
C GLY A 149 -1.55 5.79 9.02
N THR A 150 -2.44 6.68 8.56
CA THR A 150 -2.33 7.36 7.26
C THR A 150 -2.51 8.85 7.45
N ILE A 151 -1.58 9.62 6.90
CA ILE A 151 -1.56 11.09 6.90
C ILE A 151 -1.81 11.55 5.47
N ARG A 152 -2.81 12.40 5.27
CA ARG A 152 -3.10 13.06 4.00
C ARG A 152 -3.00 14.56 4.23
N VAL A 153 -2.09 15.23 3.53
CA VAL A 153 -1.84 16.66 3.70
C VAL A 153 -1.61 17.33 2.35
N SER A 154 -2.05 18.57 2.23
CA SER A 154 -1.78 19.41 1.07
C SER A 154 -0.68 20.40 1.44
N VAL A 155 0.42 20.41 0.69
CA VAL A 155 1.53 21.35 0.88
C VAL A 155 1.63 22.29 -0.30
N ASN A 156 1.90 23.56 -0.05
CA ASN A 156 2.15 24.52 -1.12
C ASN A 156 3.57 24.33 -1.63
N MET A 157 3.70 23.99 -2.91
CA MET A 157 5.00 23.79 -3.53
C MET A 157 5.63 25.13 -3.92
N PRO A 158 6.97 25.25 -3.87
CA PRO A 158 7.67 26.43 -4.37
C PRO A 158 7.34 26.67 -5.85
N ASP A 159 7.42 27.93 -6.29
CA ASP A 159 7.24 28.30 -7.70
C ASP A 159 8.56 28.26 -8.48
N GLU A 160 9.27 27.15 -8.30
CA GLU A 160 10.60 26.89 -8.87
C GLU A 160 10.53 25.67 -9.78
N ASP A 161 11.26 25.72 -10.89
CA ASP A 161 11.34 24.64 -11.87
C ASP A 161 12.51 23.70 -11.54
N GLU A 162 12.69 23.42 -10.25
CA GLU A 162 13.75 22.58 -9.69
C GLU A 162 13.18 21.39 -8.92
N ASN A 163 13.91 20.28 -8.95
CA ASN A 163 13.55 19.08 -8.20
C ASN A 163 13.52 19.39 -6.70
N GLN A 164 12.45 18.96 -6.04
CA GLN A 164 12.25 19.15 -4.62
C GLN A 164 12.43 17.83 -3.89
N MET A 165 13.09 17.84 -2.74
CA MET A 165 13.22 16.66 -1.89
C MET A 165 12.14 16.67 -0.82
N LEU A 166 11.18 15.75 -0.91
CA LEU A 166 10.24 15.50 0.18
C LEU A 166 10.93 14.61 1.21
N LYS A 167 11.13 15.15 2.41
CA LYS A 167 11.64 14.40 3.56
C LYS A 167 10.54 14.27 4.61
N VAL A 168 10.27 13.03 4.99
CA VAL A 168 9.31 12.66 6.02
C VAL A 168 10.06 11.93 7.12
N GLU A 169 9.94 12.42 8.36
CA GLU A 169 10.62 11.82 9.51
C GLU A 169 9.71 11.71 10.73
N THR A 170 9.85 10.67 11.53
CA THR A 170 9.20 10.63 12.85
C THR A 170 9.86 11.65 13.79
N ALA A 171 9.05 12.25 14.65
CA ALA A 171 9.47 13.27 15.61
C ALA A 171 9.18 12.82 17.04
N LEU A 172 9.65 11.64 17.40
CA LEU A 172 9.42 11.04 18.72
C LEU A 172 10.27 11.74 19.79
N PRO A 173 9.70 12.17 20.93
CA PRO A 173 10.47 12.78 22.01
C PRO A 173 11.40 11.75 22.65
N GLY A 174 12.65 12.15 22.94
CA GLY A 174 13.64 11.30 23.60
C GLY A 174 14.28 10.21 22.72
N VAL A 175 14.00 10.21 21.41
CA VAL A 175 14.60 9.28 20.44
C VAL A 175 15.64 10.03 19.60
N ASN A 176 16.86 9.50 19.54
CA ASN A 176 17.96 10.05 18.73
C ASN A 176 17.58 10.11 17.24
N ALA A 177 18.15 11.07 16.50
CA ALA A 177 17.86 11.27 15.08
C ALA A 177 18.07 10.01 14.23
N GLU A 178 19.09 9.22 14.54
CA GLU A 178 19.43 7.96 13.84
C GLU A 178 18.38 6.85 14.02
N ASN A 179 17.56 6.94 15.07
CA ASN A 179 16.53 5.95 15.40
C ASN A 179 15.12 6.43 15.03
N GLN A 180 15.00 7.66 14.52
CA GLN A 180 13.76 8.12 13.89
C GLN A 180 13.63 7.45 12.52
N ALA A 181 12.39 7.09 12.15
CA ALA A 181 12.14 6.59 10.81
C ALA A 181 12.22 7.79 9.85
N VAL A 182 12.95 7.64 8.76
CA VAL A 182 13.10 8.66 7.72
C VAL A 182 12.74 8.03 6.38
N GLN A 183 11.96 8.74 5.60
CA GLN A 183 11.64 8.38 4.22
C GLN A 183 11.76 9.63 3.34
N GLU A 184 12.44 9.48 2.21
CA GLU A 184 12.63 10.54 1.24
C GLU A 184 12.03 10.17 -0.11
N MET A 185 11.60 11.19 -0.86
CA MET A 185 11.09 11.07 -2.22
C MET A 185 11.48 12.32 -3.00
N THR A 186 12.02 12.13 -4.20
CA THR A 186 12.25 13.23 -5.14
C THR A 186 10.95 13.58 -5.85
N LEU A 187 10.60 14.86 -5.84
CA LEU A 187 9.47 15.45 -6.54
C LEU A 187 10.01 16.25 -7.73
N GLU A 188 9.51 15.95 -8.92
CA GLU A 188 9.92 16.60 -10.17
C GLU A 188 8.91 17.68 -10.57
N PRO A 189 9.34 18.86 -11.06
CA PRO A 189 8.41 19.86 -11.56
C PRO A 189 7.74 19.37 -12.85
N TYR A 190 6.44 19.60 -12.98
CA TYR A 190 5.71 19.37 -14.21
C TYR A 190 6.15 20.39 -15.26
N LEU A 191 6.70 19.91 -16.37
CA LEU A 191 7.12 20.75 -17.48
C LEU A 191 6.00 20.85 -18.51
N GLY A 192 5.65 22.09 -18.89
CA GLY A 192 4.69 22.37 -19.95
C GLY A 192 5.25 22.04 -21.34
N PHE A 193 4.41 22.24 -22.37
CA PHE A 193 4.70 21.81 -23.76
C PHE A 193 6.04 22.30 -24.32
N ASN A 194 6.44 23.54 -24.02
CA ASN A 194 7.71 24.11 -24.52
C ASN A 194 8.81 24.17 -23.44
N GLY A 195 8.61 23.57 -22.27
CA GLY A 195 9.57 23.56 -21.15
C GLY A 195 9.69 24.86 -20.35
N TYR A 196 9.15 25.99 -20.83
CA TYR A 196 9.25 27.30 -20.16
C TYR A 196 7.89 27.91 -19.80
N SER A 197 6.84 27.53 -20.52
CA SER A 197 5.50 28.05 -20.27
C SER A 197 4.91 27.38 -19.04
N LYS A 198 4.78 28.16 -17.96
CA LYS A 198 4.10 27.79 -16.71
C LYS A 198 2.57 27.76 -16.87
N ASN A 199 2.10 26.95 -17.81
CA ASN A 199 0.68 26.68 -18.03
C ASN A 199 0.33 25.35 -17.36
N TYR A 200 -0.51 25.43 -16.33
CA TYR A 200 -0.88 24.31 -15.49
C TYR A 200 -2.39 24.24 -15.35
N LEU A 201 -2.90 23.02 -15.44
CA LEU A 201 -4.20 22.64 -14.91
C LEU A 201 -3.96 21.87 -13.62
N HIS A 202 -4.66 22.19 -12.54
CA HIS A 202 -4.60 21.44 -11.29
C HIS A 202 -5.99 20.99 -10.88
N ILE A 203 -6.13 19.68 -10.63
CA ILE A 203 -7.35 19.04 -10.17
C ILE A 203 -7.18 18.78 -8.68
N SER A 204 -8.02 19.44 -7.89
CA SER A 204 -8.12 19.23 -6.46
C SER A 204 -9.44 18.52 -6.15
N VAL A 205 -9.35 17.45 -5.36
CA VAL A 205 -10.49 16.65 -4.89
C VAL A 205 -10.44 16.68 -3.37
N GLY A 206 -11.54 17.10 -2.73
CA GLY A 206 -11.59 17.25 -1.27
C GLY A 206 -11.31 15.95 -0.52
N ASN A 207 -12.15 14.93 -0.72
CA ASN A 207 -11.96 13.59 -0.16
C ASN A 207 -11.65 12.58 -1.28
N LYS A 208 -10.54 11.86 -1.15
CA LYS A 208 -10.14 10.80 -2.09
C LYS A 208 -10.82 9.44 -1.82
N GLN A 209 -11.60 9.33 -0.74
CA GLN A 209 -12.49 8.19 -0.46
C GLN A 209 -13.92 8.69 -0.49
N VAL A 210 -14.72 8.14 -1.40
CA VAL A 210 -16.05 8.63 -1.73
C VAL A 210 -17.01 7.46 -1.84
N ALA A 211 -18.19 7.57 -1.22
CA ALA A 211 -19.22 6.56 -1.30
C ALA A 211 -20.01 6.67 -2.62
N VAL A 212 -20.50 5.54 -3.12
CA VAL A 212 -21.42 5.52 -4.26
C VAL A 212 -22.70 6.30 -3.92
N GLY A 213 -23.22 7.06 -4.88
CA GLY A 213 -24.39 7.92 -4.71
C GLY A 213 -24.10 9.28 -4.11
N SER A 214 -22.87 9.53 -3.64
CA SER A 214 -22.45 10.85 -3.17
C SER A 214 -21.94 11.73 -4.32
N SER A 215 -22.03 13.06 -4.13
CA SER A 215 -21.51 14.04 -5.09
C SER A 215 -20.13 14.50 -4.66
N LEU A 216 -19.13 14.23 -5.50
CA LEU A 216 -17.76 14.68 -5.32
C LEU A 216 -17.61 16.09 -5.92
N ASN A 217 -17.16 17.06 -5.11
CA ASN A 217 -16.83 18.38 -5.62
C ASN A 217 -15.38 18.41 -6.10
N ILE A 218 -15.19 18.65 -7.40
CA ILE A 218 -13.90 18.67 -8.06
C ILE A 218 -13.54 20.10 -8.40
N LYS A 219 -12.48 20.61 -7.79
CA LYS A 219 -11.98 21.95 -8.05
C LYS A 219 -10.89 21.90 -9.11
N LEU A 220 -11.11 22.57 -10.22
CA LEU A 220 -10.15 22.78 -11.29
C LEU A 220 -9.55 24.17 -11.18
N THR A 221 -8.23 24.26 -11.11
CA THR A 221 -7.49 25.52 -11.06
C THR A 221 -6.61 25.64 -12.30
N ILE A 222 -6.79 26.73 -13.05
CA ILE A 222 -5.96 27.04 -14.22
C ILE A 222 -4.97 28.14 -13.84
N LYS A 223 -3.68 27.83 -13.95
CA LYS A 223 -2.57 28.79 -13.83
C LYS A 223 -1.91 28.91 -15.19
N THR A 224 -1.84 30.10 -15.76
CA THR A 224 -1.15 30.35 -17.03
C THR A 224 0.05 31.25 -16.81
N ALA A 225 1.06 31.14 -17.69
CA ALA A 225 2.26 31.96 -17.60
C ALA A 225 1.96 33.45 -17.73
N LEU A 226 0.99 33.81 -18.61
CA LEU A 226 0.51 35.17 -18.80
C LEU A 226 -1.01 35.24 -18.59
N PRO A 227 -1.55 36.35 -18.02
CA PRO A 227 -2.99 36.54 -17.88
C PRO A 227 -3.76 36.54 -19.21
N GLU A 228 -3.13 36.97 -20.30
CA GLU A 228 -3.74 36.98 -21.63
C GLU A 228 -4.03 35.57 -22.16
N HIS A 229 -3.17 34.59 -21.84
CA HIS A 229 -3.39 33.18 -22.22
C HIS A 229 -4.65 32.62 -21.54
N ARG A 230 -4.95 33.06 -20.31
CA ARG A 230 -6.16 32.63 -19.60
C ARG A 230 -7.42 33.01 -20.37
N LYS A 231 -7.47 34.18 -21.03
CA LYS A 231 -8.64 34.63 -21.80
C LYS A 231 -8.95 33.74 -23.01
N LEU A 232 -7.96 33.00 -23.51
CA LEU A 232 -8.13 32.04 -24.61
C LEU A 232 -8.81 30.74 -24.15
N VAL A 233 -8.71 30.41 -22.85
CA VAL A 233 -9.29 29.19 -22.30
C VAL A 233 -10.76 29.42 -21.94
N LYS A 234 -11.64 29.16 -22.90
CA LYS A 234 -13.11 29.26 -22.71
C LYS A 234 -13.75 27.99 -22.20
N GLN A 235 -13.18 26.84 -22.57
CA GLN A 235 -13.72 25.52 -22.29
C GLN A 235 -12.63 24.58 -21.81
N LEU A 236 -13.02 23.68 -20.92
CA LEU A 236 -12.21 22.58 -20.43
C LEU A 236 -12.98 21.28 -20.64
N THR A 237 -12.28 20.22 -21.01
CA THR A 237 -12.85 18.88 -21.13
C THR A 237 -12.38 18.02 -19.97
N TYR A 238 -13.29 17.26 -19.36
CA TYR A 238 -12.93 16.22 -18.41
C TYR A 238 -13.51 14.87 -18.83
N VAL A 239 -12.80 13.81 -18.48
CA VAL A 239 -13.09 12.43 -18.79
C VAL A 239 -12.94 11.60 -17.52
N VAL A 240 -13.97 10.84 -17.17
CA VAL A 240 -13.97 9.87 -16.09
C VAL A 240 -13.77 8.49 -16.69
N MET A 241 -12.75 7.78 -16.23
CA MET A 241 -12.37 6.47 -16.72
C MET A 241 -12.26 5.45 -15.60
N ASN A 242 -12.70 4.22 -15.87
CA ASN A 242 -12.47 3.09 -14.98
C ASN A 242 -12.34 1.81 -15.83
N LYS A 243 -11.49 0.86 -15.40
CA LYS A 243 -11.30 -0.44 -16.08
C LYS A 243 -11.06 -0.32 -17.59
N GLY A 244 -10.27 0.69 -18.00
CA GLY A 244 -9.95 0.96 -19.40
C GLY A 244 -11.10 1.55 -20.24
N LYS A 245 -12.25 1.87 -19.65
CA LYS A 245 -13.41 2.44 -20.34
C LYS A 245 -13.66 3.89 -19.92
N ILE A 246 -14.15 4.69 -20.86
CA ILE A 246 -14.68 6.03 -20.59
C ILE A 246 -16.10 5.88 -20.09
N ILE A 247 -16.36 6.31 -18.85
CA ILE A 247 -17.69 6.33 -18.24
C ILE A 247 -18.42 7.60 -18.64
N THR A 248 -17.74 8.74 -18.50
CA THR A 248 -18.29 10.07 -18.78
C THR A 248 -17.23 10.93 -19.46
N ALA A 249 -17.62 11.68 -20.47
CA ALA A 249 -16.82 12.76 -21.03
C ALA A 249 -17.71 14.01 -21.15
N SER A 250 -17.23 15.15 -20.71
CA SER A 250 -18.02 16.38 -20.70
C SER A 250 -17.14 17.62 -20.82
N ARG A 251 -17.72 18.67 -21.39
CA ARG A 251 -17.10 20.00 -21.50
C ARG A 251 -17.73 20.94 -20.48
N VAL A 252 -16.90 21.81 -19.92
CA VAL A 252 -17.30 22.81 -18.94
C VAL A 252 -16.78 24.16 -19.40
N ASP A 253 -17.66 25.15 -19.43
CA ASP A 253 -17.29 26.54 -19.70
C ASP A 253 -16.58 27.13 -18.48
N VAL A 254 -15.45 27.82 -18.71
CA VAL A 254 -14.53 28.26 -17.66
C VAL A 254 -14.41 29.78 -17.68
N CYS A 255 -15.16 30.47 -16.81
CA CYS A 255 -15.14 31.93 -16.73
C CYS A 255 -14.10 32.48 -15.73
N GLN A 256 -13.74 31.70 -14.70
CA GLN A 256 -12.86 32.12 -13.61
C GLN A 256 -11.61 31.21 -13.51
N THR A 257 -10.60 31.62 -12.75
CA THR A 257 -9.37 30.82 -12.55
C THR A 257 -9.65 29.46 -11.90
N ASP A 258 -10.62 29.42 -11.00
CA ASP A 258 -11.12 28.22 -10.37
C ASP A 258 -12.50 27.84 -10.92
N THR A 259 -12.76 26.54 -11.08
CA THR A 259 -14.06 26.02 -11.50
C THR A 259 -14.37 24.76 -10.73
N ASN A 260 -15.57 24.70 -10.15
CA ASN A 260 -16.02 23.55 -9.36
C ASN A 260 -16.99 22.72 -10.20
N ILE A 261 -16.74 21.42 -10.29
CA ILE A 261 -17.58 20.46 -11.00
C ILE A 261 -18.14 19.46 -9.99
N PRO A 262 -19.47 19.38 -9.82
CA PRO A 262 -20.09 18.29 -9.08
C PRO A 262 -20.08 17.03 -9.94
N LEU A 263 -19.49 15.94 -9.42
CA LEU A 263 -19.50 14.63 -10.05
C LEU A 263 -20.26 13.63 -9.16
N LEU A 264 -21.39 13.13 -9.65
CA LEU A 264 -22.12 12.05 -8.97
C LEU A 264 -21.35 10.73 -9.13
N VAL A 265 -20.97 10.11 -8.02
CA VAL A 265 -20.23 8.85 -8.05
C VAL A 265 -21.20 7.67 -8.25
N THR A 266 -20.99 6.89 -9.31
CA THR A 266 -21.85 5.77 -9.70
C THR A 266 -21.16 4.41 -9.44
N THR A 267 -21.91 3.32 -9.51
CA THR A 267 -21.37 1.95 -9.35
C THR A 267 -20.35 1.57 -10.42
N GLU A 268 -20.42 2.16 -11.61
CA GLU A 268 -19.44 1.94 -12.68
C GLU A 268 -18.04 2.46 -12.32
N MET A 269 -17.95 3.37 -11.35
CA MET A 269 -16.69 3.94 -10.86
C MET A 269 -16.01 3.07 -9.80
N LEU A 270 -16.56 1.91 -9.43
CA LEU A 270 -15.97 0.97 -8.47
C LEU A 270 -14.84 0.11 -9.07
N PRO A 271 -13.80 -0.23 -8.29
CA PRO A 271 -13.52 0.22 -6.91
C PRO A 271 -12.85 1.60 -6.85
N SER A 272 -12.51 2.16 -7.99
CA SER A 272 -11.78 3.41 -8.14
C SER A 272 -11.96 3.95 -9.55
N PHE A 273 -11.79 5.25 -9.76
CA PHE A 273 -11.79 5.83 -11.09
C PHE A 273 -10.66 6.85 -11.26
N ARG A 274 -10.28 7.09 -12.51
CA ARG A 274 -9.36 8.16 -12.89
C ARG A 274 -10.15 9.26 -13.56
N LEU A 275 -10.01 10.49 -13.07
CA LEU A 275 -10.48 11.67 -13.76
C LEU A 275 -9.29 12.35 -14.43
N VAL A 276 -9.42 12.57 -15.74
CA VAL A 276 -8.47 13.33 -16.55
C VAL A 276 -9.18 14.58 -17.02
N ALA A 277 -8.54 15.74 -16.87
CA ALA A 277 -9.04 16.99 -17.40
C ALA A 277 -7.96 17.66 -18.24
N TYR A 278 -8.38 18.39 -19.26
CA TYR A 278 -7.46 19.17 -20.09
C TYR A 278 -8.14 20.38 -20.74
N TYR A 279 -7.34 21.40 -21.01
CA TYR A 279 -7.72 22.51 -21.88
C TYR A 279 -6.71 22.67 -23.02
N ILE A 280 -7.11 23.39 -24.05
CA ILE A 280 -6.29 23.62 -25.24
C ILE A 280 -6.01 25.11 -25.37
N LEU A 281 -4.73 25.47 -25.51
CA LEU A 281 -4.30 26.81 -25.89
C LEU A 281 -3.99 26.84 -27.40
N PRO A 282 -4.73 27.64 -28.18
CA PRO A 282 -4.46 27.78 -29.61
C PRO A 282 -3.32 28.78 -29.81
N TRP A 283 -2.12 28.28 -30.13
CA TRP A 283 -1.02 29.11 -30.60
C TRP A 283 -1.12 29.33 -32.11
N GLN A 284 -0.38 30.30 -32.64
CA GLN A 284 -0.47 30.68 -34.06
C GLN A 284 -0.18 29.52 -35.03
N LEU A 285 0.69 28.58 -34.65
CA LEU A 285 1.12 27.46 -35.51
C LEU A 285 0.82 26.07 -34.93
N HIS A 286 0.50 25.96 -33.64
CA HIS A 286 0.30 24.68 -32.95
C HIS A 286 -0.74 24.84 -31.84
N ALA A 287 -1.33 23.74 -31.37
CA ALA A 287 -2.17 23.73 -30.19
C ALA A 287 -1.39 23.10 -29.02
N GLU A 288 -1.37 23.76 -27.86
CA GLU A 288 -0.87 23.17 -26.63
C GLU A 288 -2.02 22.54 -25.85
N VAL A 289 -1.84 21.30 -25.45
CA VAL A 289 -2.77 20.60 -24.56
C VAL A 289 -2.18 20.59 -23.16
N VAL A 290 -2.87 21.23 -22.22
CA VAL A 290 -2.48 21.24 -20.81
C VAL A 290 -3.44 20.34 -20.06
N ALA A 291 -2.90 19.29 -19.45
CA ALA A 291 -3.69 18.22 -18.85
C ALA A 291 -3.28 17.94 -17.41
N ASP A 292 -4.22 17.38 -16.66
CA ASP A 292 -3.98 16.83 -15.35
C ASP A 292 -4.83 15.57 -15.15
N SER A 293 -4.43 14.75 -14.17
CA SER A 293 -5.21 13.59 -13.78
C SER A 293 -5.16 13.33 -12.28
N VAL A 294 -6.27 12.84 -11.75
CA VAL A 294 -6.38 12.41 -10.35
C VAL A 294 -7.03 11.03 -10.28
N PHE A 295 -6.55 10.22 -9.35
CA PHE A 295 -7.12 8.93 -9.00
C PHE A 295 -7.94 9.06 -7.72
N VAL A 296 -9.14 8.48 -7.72
CA VAL A 296 -10.09 8.55 -6.60
C VAL A 296 -10.53 7.13 -6.24
N ASP A 297 -10.39 6.80 -4.95
CA ASP A 297 -10.87 5.55 -4.39
C ASP A 297 -12.36 5.68 -4.07
N VAL A 298 -13.13 4.68 -4.47
CA VAL A 298 -14.55 4.57 -4.14
C VAL A 298 -14.69 3.53 -3.04
N GLU A 299 -15.45 3.86 -1.99
CA GLU A 299 -15.68 2.92 -0.90
C GLU A 299 -16.31 1.63 -1.43
N ASN A 300 -15.67 0.51 -1.11
CA ASN A 300 -16.14 -0.81 -1.51
C ASN A 300 -17.53 -1.05 -0.93
N GLN A 301 -18.55 -0.98 -1.78
CA GLN A 301 -19.86 -1.53 -1.50
C GLN A 301 -20.04 -2.76 -2.38
N CYS A 302 -20.44 -3.88 -1.76
CA CYS A 302 -20.90 -5.02 -2.52
C CYS A 302 -22.10 -4.56 -3.35
N VAL A 303 -21.97 -4.58 -4.68
CA VAL A 303 -23.07 -4.23 -5.58
C VAL A 303 -24.07 -5.38 -5.56
N GLY A 304 -25.07 -5.27 -4.67
CA GLY A 304 -26.13 -6.23 -4.47
C GLY A 304 -26.65 -6.18 -3.03
N SER A 305 -27.92 -5.86 -2.84
CA SER A 305 -28.60 -6.09 -1.55
C SER A 305 -28.79 -7.59 -1.39
N GLN A 306 -28.04 -8.19 -0.48
CA GLN A 306 -28.34 -9.54 -0.02
C GLN A 306 -28.68 -9.50 1.47
N ASP A 307 -29.88 -8.99 1.76
CA ASP A 307 -30.62 -9.22 3.02
C ASP A 307 -31.11 -10.68 3.13
N ARG A 308 -30.23 -11.63 2.80
CA ARG A 308 -30.33 -13.04 3.18
C ARG A 308 -28.94 -13.58 3.45
N CYS A 309 -28.42 -13.22 4.62
CA CYS A 309 -27.46 -14.07 5.32
C CYS A 309 -28.21 -15.26 5.98
N SER A 310 -28.95 -16.02 5.17
CA SER A 310 -29.33 -17.38 5.56
C SER A 310 -28.12 -18.24 5.27
N ARG A 311 -27.44 -18.65 6.35
CA ARG A 311 -26.53 -19.82 6.45
C ARG A 311 -26.17 -20.38 5.08
N TRP A 312 -24.98 -20.05 4.60
CA TRP A 312 -24.32 -20.97 3.69
C TRP A 312 -24.21 -22.31 4.42
N PRO A 313 -24.78 -23.40 3.89
CA PRO A 313 -24.47 -24.72 4.41
C PRO A 313 -22.98 -24.92 4.21
N SER A 314 -22.31 -25.29 5.29
CA SER A 314 -20.89 -25.59 5.39
C SER A 314 -20.51 -26.87 4.61
N GLN A 315 -21.03 -27.07 3.38
CA GLN A 315 -20.83 -28.30 2.61
C GLN A 315 -21.21 -28.18 1.11
N ALA A 316 -20.94 -27.04 0.47
CA ALA A 316 -20.89 -26.98 -1.00
C ALA A 316 -19.45 -26.76 -1.43
N THR A 317 -18.69 -27.86 -1.52
CA THR A 317 -17.42 -27.91 -2.25
C THR A 317 -17.74 -27.72 -3.72
N ILE A 318 -17.79 -26.45 -4.19
CA ILE A 318 -17.60 -26.20 -5.61
C ILE A 318 -16.11 -26.47 -5.84
N GLU A 319 -15.80 -27.61 -6.44
CA GLU A 319 -14.47 -27.91 -6.92
C GLU A 319 -14.06 -26.82 -7.94
N CYS A 320 -13.31 -25.82 -7.48
CA CYS A 320 -12.72 -24.78 -8.33
C CYS A 320 -12.02 -25.30 -9.61
N PRO A 321 -11.39 -26.48 -9.65
CA PRO A 321 -10.71 -26.97 -10.86
C PRO A 321 -11.61 -27.13 -12.07
N THR A 322 -12.86 -27.58 -11.90
CA THR A 322 -13.76 -27.89 -13.02
C THR A 322 -14.31 -26.65 -13.71
N ALA A 323 -14.56 -25.57 -12.96
CA ALA A 323 -15.03 -24.30 -13.53
C ALA A 323 -13.92 -23.57 -14.28
N VAL A 324 -12.71 -23.54 -13.72
CA VAL A 324 -11.55 -22.90 -14.35
C VAL A 324 -11.14 -23.67 -15.61
N ALA A 325 -11.09 -25.00 -15.57
CA ALA A 325 -10.69 -25.83 -16.72
C ALA A 325 -11.67 -25.81 -17.91
N LYS A 326 -12.92 -25.35 -17.74
CA LYS A 326 -13.96 -25.41 -18.78
C LYS A 326 -13.64 -24.56 -20.02
N TYR A 327 -12.87 -23.49 -19.84
CA TYR A 327 -12.55 -22.53 -20.90
C TYR A 327 -11.05 -22.45 -21.21
N SER A 328 -10.28 -23.44 -20.74
CA SER A 328 -8.85 -23.49 -20.98
C SER A 328 -8.53 -24.08 -22.35
N SER A 329 -7.33 -23.82 -22.85
CA SER A 329 -6.73 -24.54 -23.96
C SER A 329 -6.72 -26.05 -23.70
N LEU A 330 -6.56 -26.84 -24.76
CA LEU A 330 -6.58 -28.32 -24.71
C LEU A 330 -5.62 -28.91 -23.66
N TYR A 331 -4.53 -28.21 -23.34
CA TYR A 331 -3.50 -28.61 -22.37
C TYR A 331 -3.54 -27.81 -21.07
N ARG A 332 -4.60 -27.05 -20.81
CA ARG A 332 -4.77 -26.16 -19.65
C ARG A 332 -3.63 -25.18 -19.43
N THR A 333 -2.97 -24.77 -20.52
CA THR A 333 -1.83 -23.84 -20.47
C THR A 333 -2.27 -22.38 -20.49
N HIS A 334 -3.44 -22.06 -21.04
CA HIS A 334 -3.95 -20.70 -21.15
C HIS A 334 -5.45 -20.66 -21.42
N TRP A 335 -6.05 -19.48 -21.30
CA TRP A 335 -7.47 -19.24 -21.54
C TRP A 335 -7.63 -18.35 -22.79
N PRO A 336 -7.79 -18.94 -23.98
CA PRO A 336 -7.82 -18.20 -25.23
C PRO A 336 -9.09 -17.37 -25.38
N ASP A 337 -8.92 -16.11 -25.78
CA ASP A 337 -9.98 -15.26 -26.31
C ASP A 337 -9.85 -15.22 -27.83
N SER A 338 -10.97 -15.41 -28.56
CA SER A 338 -10.97 -15.53 -30.01
C SER A 338 -10.64 -14.22 -30.74
N ASN A 339 -10.73 -13.08 -30.04
CA ASN A 339 -10.71 -11.76 -30.66
C ASN A 339 -9.49 -10.93 -30.22
N ASN A 340 -8.87 -11.24 -29.07
CA ASN A 340 -7.76 -10.43 -28.55
C ASN A 340 -6.73 -11.25 -27.73
N GLU A 341 -5.47 -11.21 -28.18
CA GLU A 341 -4.35 -11.85 -27.49
C GLU A 341 -4.06 -11.25 -26.11
N CYS A 342 -4.31 -9.95 -25.92
CA CYS A 342 -4.17 -9.31 -24.60
C CYS A 342 -5.18 -9.85 -23.58
N PHE A 343 -6.42 -10.15 -24.02
CA PHE A 343 -7.41 -10.77 -23.14
C PHE A 343 -7.07 -12.22 -22.83
N THR A 344 -6.38 -12.91 -23.74
CA THR A 344 -5.84 -14.25 -23.47
C THR A 344 -4.79 -14.22 -22.36
N LEU A 345 -3.90 -13.21 -22.37
CA LEU A 345 -2.90 -13.02 -21.31
C LEU A 345 -3.56 -12.70 -19.96
N GLU A 346 -4.50 -11.77 -19.95
CA GLU A 346 -5.22 -11.34 -18.75
C GLU A 346 -6.06 -12.47 -18.15
N ALA A 347 -6.83 -13.18 -18.97
CA ALA A 347 -7.62 -14.34 -18.54
C ALA A 347 -6.74 -15.45 -17.97
N THR A 348 -5.58 -15.71 -18.59
CA THR A 348 -4.61 -16.70 -18.10
C THR A 348 -3.99 -16.28 -16.77
N GLY A 349 -3.72 -14.99 -16.58
CA GLY A 349 -3.27 -14.44 -15.30
C GLY A 349 -4.29 -14.59 -14.17
N TYR A 350 -5.56 -14.31 -14.45
CA TYR A 350 -6.65 -14.52 -13.48
C TYR A 350 -6.88 -16.00 -13.15
N ALA A 351 -6.79 -16.88 -14.15
CA ALA A 351 -6.91 -18.33 -13.94
C ALA A 351 -5.76 -18.86 -13.05
N LEU A 352 -4.52 -18.42 -13.29
CA LEU A 352 -3.37 -18.74 -12.44
C LEU A 352 -3.60 -18.29 -10.99
N LEU A 353 -4.07 -17.05 -10.78
CA LEU A 353 -4.35 -16.51 -9.46
C LEU A 353 -5.45 -17.31 -8.74
N ALA A 354 -6.49 -17.71 -9.46
CA ALA A 354 -7.58 -18.53 -8.92
C ALA A 354 -7.09 -19.91 -8.48
N LEU A 355 -6.26 -20.58 -9.28
CA LEU A 355 -5.66 -21.87 -8.95
C LEU A 355 -4.78 -21.78 -7.70
N ILE A 356 -3.93 -20.74 -7.60
CA ILE A 356 -3.06 -20.53 -6.43
C ILE A 356 -3.90 -20.25 -5.17
N LYS A 357 -4.91 -19.37 -5.25
CA LYS A 357 -5.80 -19.09 -4.11
C LYS A 357 -6.61 -20.31 -3.68
N GLY A 358 -6.93 -21.21 -4.61
CA GLY A 358 -7.60 -22.48 -4.33
C GLY A 358 -6.68 -23.60 -3.83
N GLY A 359 -5.36 -23.37 -3.70
CA GLY A 359 -4.40 -24.39 -3.28
C GLY A 359 -4.00 -25.40 -4.36
N HIS A 360 -4.41 -25.19 -5.62
CA HIS A 360 -4.14 -26.09 -6.77
C HIS A 360 -2.79 -25.79 -7.42
N VAL A 361 -1.70 -25.89 -6.65
CA VAL A 361 -0.34 -25.48 -7.08
C VAL A 361 0.16 -26.29 -8.28
N ASN A 362 -0.16 -27.59 -8.36
CA ASN A 362 0.26 -28.45 -9.48
C ASN A 362 -0.40 -28.02 -10.81
N GLU A 363 -1.67 -27.63 -10.76
CA GLU A 363 -2.42 -27.17 -11.94
C GLU A 363 -2.02 -25.75 -12.36
N ALA A 364 -1.62 -24.90 -11.40
CA ALA A 364 -1.10 -23.57 -11.63
C ALA A 364 0.24 -23.55 -12.41
N MET A 365 0.97 -24.67 -12.45
CA MET A 365 2.29 -24.74 -13.07
C MET A 365 2.26 -24.50 -14.60
N ALA A 366 1.25 -25.05 -15.28
CA ALA A 366 1.10 -24.93 -16.73
C ALA A 366 0.84 -23.48 -17.20
N PRO A 367 -0.14 -22.74 -16.64
CA PRO A 367 -0.34 -21.33 -16.99
C PRO A 367 0.80 -20.42 -16.54
N PHE A 368 1.48 -20.73 -15.43
CA PHE A 368 2.66 -20.00 -15.00
C PHE A 368 3.80 -20.07 -16.03
N ARG A 369 4.11 -21.27 -16.56
CA ARG A 369 5.15 -21.45 -17.58
C ARG A 369 4.78 -20.73 -18.88
N TRP A 370 3.54 -20.89 -19.32
CA TRP A 370 3.02 -20.26 -20.53
C TRP A 370 3.06 -18.73 -20.49
N LEU A 371 2.79 -18.13 -19.33
CA LEU A 371 2.93 -16.68 -19.11
C LEU A 371 4.39 -16.25 -19.11
N ASN A 372 5.29 -17.02 -18.49
CA ASN A 372 6.73 -16.70 -18.48
C ASN A 372 7.37 -16.76 -19.86
N GLU A 373 6.89 -17.63 -20.76
CA GLU A 373 7.34 -17.72 -22.15
C GLU A 373 6.94 -16.49 -22.99
N ARG A 374 5.97 -15.69 -22.53
CA ARG A 374 5.48 -14.46 -23.20
C ARG A 374 6.04 -13.16 -22.62
N ARG A 375 7.08 -13.27 -21.79
CA ARG A 375 7.81 -12.11 -21.30
C ARG A 375 8.66 -11.53 -22.43
N ASP A 376 8.14 -10.53 -23.13
CA ASP A 376 8.98 -9.69 -23.98
C ASP A 376 9.85 -8.77 -23.11
N ASN A 377 11.16 -8.77 -23.40
CA ASN A 377 12.16 -7.90 -22.78
C ASN A 377 11.97 -6.44 -23.27
N GLY A 378 10.94 -5.77 -22.77
CA GLY A 378 10.61 -4.39 -23.14
C GLY A 378 9.14 -4.10 -22.83
N GLY A 379 8.79 -4.04 -21.54
CA GLY A 379 7.41 -3.90 -21.07
C GLY A 379 6.64 -2.79 -21.77
N GLY A 380 5.68 -3.21 -22.60
CA GLY A 380 4.71 -2.39 -23.30
C GLY A 380 3.29 -2.90 -23.05
N TYR A 381 2.29 -2.14 -23.53
CA TYR A 381 0.87 -2.53 -23.40
C TYR A 381 0.65 -3.89 -24.06
N GLY A 382 0.26 -4.91 -23.29
CA GLY A 382 0.12 -6.30 -23.75
C GLY A 382 1.24 -7.26 -23.32
N SER A 383 2.25 -6.82 -22.56
CA SER A 383 3.23 -7.76 -21.96
C SER A 383 2.73 -8.37 -20.65
N THR A 384 3.09 -9.62 -20.36
CA THR A 384 2.84 -10.29 -19.07
C THR A 384 3.75 -9.71 -17.99
N GLN A 385 3.33 -8.60 -17.38
CA GLN A 385 4.01 -8.02 -16.20
C GLN A 385 3.53 -8.69 -14.91
#